data_AF-A0A6G3RZP9-F1
#
_entry.id   AF-A0A6G3RZP9-F1
#
_cell.length_a   1.000
_cell.length_b   1.000
_cell.length_c   1.000
_cell.angle_alpha   90.00
_cell.angle_beta   90.00
_cell.angle_gamma   90.00
#
_symmetry.space_group_name_H-M   'P 1'
#
loop_
_entity.id
_entity.type
_entity.pdbx_description
1 polymer ?
#
loop_
_entity_poly.entity_id
_entity_poly.type
_entity_poly.pdbx_seq_one_letter_code
_entity_poly.pdbx_strand_id
1 'polypeptide(L)' 'MNCYDCHQQRTTTPATASCHNCGAGLCPDHIKLTATEIHRHEGMGLSTLKHPARRLTCFTCHDAEHQL' A
#
# COMPACT_ATOMS: atom_id res chain seq x y z
N MET A 1 -12.17 -10.37 5.01
CA MET A 1 -10.79 -10.85 4.75
C MET A 1 -9.97 -10.64 6.04
N ASN A 2 -9.03 -11.53 6.34
CA ASN A 2 -8.15 -11.41 7.52
C ASN A 2 -6.77 -10.90 7.11
N CYS A 3 -6.02 -10.35 8.07
CA CYS A 3 -4.64 -9.92 7.84
C CYS A 3 -3.74 -11.12 7.53
N TYR A 4 -3.03 -11.04 6.41
CA TYR A 4 -2.13 -12.09 5.94
C TYR A 4 -0.97 -12.31 6.93
N ASP A 5 -0.33 -11.24 7.40
CA ASP A 5 0.84 -11.32 8.29
C ASP A 5 0.46 -11.82 9.69
N CYS A 6 -0.69 -11.39 10.24
CA CYS A 6 -1.23 -11.97 11.47
C CYS A 6 -1.48 -13.48 11.33
N HIS A 7 -2.04 -13.90 10.19
CA HIS A 7 -2.30 -15.31 9.91
C HIS A 7 -1.00 -16.13 9.85
N GLN A 8 0.09 -15.60 9.29
CA GLN A 8 1.42 -16.23 9.34
C GLN A 8 1.91 -16.44 10.79
N GLN A 9 1.54 -15.54 11.69
CA GLN A 9 1.83 -15.63 13.13
C GLN A 9 0.80 -16.47 13.91
N ARG A 10 -0.09 -17.21 13.22
CA ARG A 10 -1.20 -18.00 13.80
C ARG A 10 -2.18 -17.17 14.63
N THR A 11 -2.28 -15.88 14.34
CA THR A 11 -3.28 -14.97 14.92
C THR A 11 -4.32 -14.59 13.87
N THR A 12 -5.54 -14.30 14.30
CA THR A 12 -6.61 -13.88 13.39
C THR A 12 -7.02 -12.46 13.73
N THR A 13 -6.63 -11.54 12.86
CA THR A 13 -7.00 -10.12 12.96
C THR A 13 -7.74 -9.71 11.69
N PRO A 14 -8.88 -9.01 11.79
CA PRO A 14 -9.58 -8.49 10.63
C PRO A 14 -8.69 -7.57 9.78
N ALA A 15 -8.71 -7.76 8.46
CA ALA A 15 -8.07 -6.81 7.56
C ALA A 15 -8.97 -5.59 7.34
N THR A 16 -8.38 -4.39 7.39
CA THR A 16 -9.06 -3.11 7.13
C THR A 16 -8.67 -2.49 5.79
N ALA A 17 -7.66 -3.05 5.11
CA ALA A 17 -7.21 -2.64 3.79
C ALA A 17 -6.58 -3.81 3.01
N SER A 18 -6.31 -3.59 1.73
CA SER A 18 -5.50 -4.46 0.88
C SER A 18 -4.20 -3.77 0.46
N CYS A 19 -3.11 -4.53 0.37
CA CYS A 19 -1.84 -4.07 -0.19
C CYS A 19 -2.02 -3.71 -1.67
N HIS A 20 -1.63 -2.50 -2.06
CA HIS A 20 -1.68 -2.05 -3.45
C HIS A 20 -0.82 -2.91 -4.39
N ASN A 21 0.29 -3.48 -3.90
CA ASN A 21 1.24 -4.21 -4.73
C ASN A 21 0.94 -5.71 -4.85
N CYS A 22 0.75 -6.41 -3.73
CA CYS A 22 0.55 -7.86 -3.71
C CYS A 22 -0.88 -8.32 -3.41
N GLY A 23 -1.79 -7.39 -3.08
CA GLY A 23 -3.20 -7.70 -2.80
C GLY A 23 -3.49 -8.31 -1.41
N ALA A 24 -2.47 -8.55 -0.57
CA ALA A 24 -2.66 -9.11 0.76
C ALA A 24 -3.61 -8.26 1.63
N GLY A 25 -4.47 -8.90 2.42
CA GLY A 25 -5.26 -8.21 3.44
C GLY A 25 -4.38 -7.78 4.62
N LEU A 26 -4.54 -6.56 5.11
CA LEU A 26 -3.70 -5.96 6.17
C LEU A 26 -4.54 -5.36 7.29
N CYS A 27 -4.10 -5.56 8.53
CA CYS A 27 -4.58 -4.82 9.69
C CYS A 27 -3.78 -3.52 9.87
N PRO A 28 -4.20 -2.59 10.75
CA PRO A 28 -3.47 -1.36 11.02
C PRO A 28 -2.00 -1.54 11.46
N ASP A 29 -1.66 -2.68 12.04
CA ASP A 29 -0.30 -2.97 12.53
C ASP A 29 0.65 -3.46 11.42
N HIS A 30 0.10 -3.97 10.31
CA HIS A 30 0.88 -4.56 9.20
C HIS A 30 0.80 -3.74 7.91
N ILE A 31 0.40 -2.47 8.01
CA ILE A 31 0.22 -1.58 6.87
C ILE A 31 1.19 -0.39 6.94
N LYS A 32 1.79 -0.04 5.80
CA LYS A 32 2.43 1.26 5.59
C LYS A 32 1.53 2.13 4.74
N LEU A 33 1.33 3.34 5.24
CA LEU A 33 0.70 4.42 4.50
C LEU A 33 1.81 5.35 4.00
N THR A 34 1.92 5.48 2.68
CA THR A 34 2.78 6.46 2.03
C THR A 34 1.94 7.43 1.20
N ALA A 35 2.44 8.65 1.07
CA ALA A 35 1.93 9.61 0.09
C ALA A 35 2.55 9.29 -1.27
N THR A 36 1.75 9.27 -2.33
CA THR A 36 2.20 9.08 -3.71
C THR A 36 1.69 10.23 -4.55
N GLU A 37 2.59 10.89 -5.27
CA GLU A 37 2.23 11.86 -6.29
C GLU A 37 1.52 11.14 -7.43
N ILE A 38 0.35 11.63 -7.83
CA ILE A 38 -0.34 11.09 -9.00
C ILE A 38 0.13 11.89 -10.22
N HIS A 39 0.81 11.20 -11.13
CA HIS A 39 1.05 11.70 -12.48
C HIS A 39 -0.09 11.25 -13.38
N ARG A 40 -0.77 12.21 -13.99
CA ARG A 40 -1.79 11.96 -15.02
C ARG A 40 -1.19 12.26 -16.38
N HIS A 41 -1.39 11.34 -17.32
CA HIS A 41 -1.13 11.63 -18.72
C HIS A 41 -2.35 12.37 -19.28
N GLU A 42 -2.20 13.66 -19.57
CA GLU A 42 -3.23 14.45 -20.27
C GLU A 42 -2.68 14.88 -21.64
N GLY A 43 -3.14 14.22 -22.70
CA GLY A 43 -2.78 14.55 -24.08
C GLY A 43 -1.25 14.50 -24.35
N MET A 44 -0.69 15.60 -24.85
CA MET A 44 0.75 15.75 -25.15
C MET A 44 1.60 16.16 -23.92
N GLY A 45 1.14 15.97 -22.68
CA GLY A 45 1.88 16.35 -21.48
C GLY A 45 1.67 15.43 -20.27
N LEU A 46 2.67 15.39 -19.39
CA LEU A 46 2.56 14.88 -18.02
C LEU A 46 2.09 16.02 -17.11
N SER A 47 0.96 15.83 -16.43
CA SER A 47 0.52 16.73 -15.37
C SER A 47 0.57 16.01 -14.02
N THR A 48 1.40 16.52 -13.11
CA THR A 48 1.40 16.08 -11.71
C THR A 48 0.21 16.73 -11.00
N LEU A 49 -0.67 15.91 -10.40
CA LEU A 49 -1.80 16.42 -9.65
C LEU A 49 -1.33 17.05 -8.33
N LYS A 50 -1.93 18.18 -7.95
CA LYS A 50 -1.54 18.96 -6.76
C LYS A 50 -1.70 18.25 -5.42
N HIS A 51 -2.51 17.19 -5.35
CA HIS A 51 -2.81 16.49 -4.11
C HIS A 51 -2.21 15.08 -4.14
N PRO A 52 -1.32 14.72 -3.20
CA PRO A 52 -0.81 13.37 -3.12
C PRO A 52 -1.94 12.41 -2.73
N ALA A 53 -1.97 11.24 -3.34
CA ALA A 53 -2.86 10.18 -2.95
C ALA A 53 -2.24 9.29 -1.87
N ARG A 54 -3.10 8.59 -1.15
CA ARG A 54 -2.68 7.55 -0.22
C ARG A 54 -2.32 6.27 -0.97
N ARG A 55 -1.20 5.67 -0.61
CA ARG A 55 -0.78 4.34 -1.05
C ARG A 55 -0.55 3.46 0.16
N LEU A 56 -1.18 2.29 0.13
CA LEU A 56 -1.19 1.33 1.23
C LEU A 56 -0.44 0.07 0.81
N THR A 57 0.62 -0.30 1.52
CA THR A 57 1.46 -1.46 1.20
C THR A 57 1.75 -2.28 2.46
N CYS A 58 1.98 -3.59 2.34
CA CYS A 58 2.54 -4.38 3.43
C CYS A 58 4.01 -4.01 3.65
N PHE A 59 4.58 -4.34 4.81
CA PHE A 59 5.99 -4.05 5.10
C PHE A 59 6.94 -4.66 4.07
N THR A 60 6.69 -5.90 3.63
CA THR A 60 7.55 -6.55 2.61
C THR A 60 7.61 -5.78 1.30
N CYS A 61 6.46 -5.34 0.76
CA CYS A 61 6.46 -4.56 -0.48
C CYS A 61 6.98 -3.15 -0.26
N HIS A 62 6.65 -2.52 0.87
CA HIS A 62 7.17 -1.20 1.22
C HIS A 62 8.69 -1.20 1.27
N ASP A 63 9.29 -2.16 1.97
CA ASP A 63 10.73 -2.26 2.10
C ASP A 63 11.35 -2.49 0.72
N ALA A 64 10.84 -3.45 -0.08
CA ALA A 64 11.31 -3.72 -1.44
C ALA A 64 11.29 -2.49 -2.37
N GLU A 65 10.34 -1.58 -2.19
CA GLU A 65 10.22 -0.34 -2.97
C GLU A 65 11.17 0.76 -2.50
N HIS A 66 11.67 0.69 -1.26
CA HIS A 66 12.52 1.70 -0.63
C HIS A 66 13.92 1.17 -0.29
N GLN A 67 14.34 0.03 -0.84
CA GLN A 67 15.73 -0.45 -0.75
C GLN A 67 16.61 0.42 -1.65
N LEU A 68 17.02 1.59 -1.16
CA LEU A 68 18.06 2.43 -1.74
C LEU A 68 19.38 2.23 -1.00
#